data_AF-A0A963RN11-F1
#
_entry.id   AF-A0A963RN11-F1
#
_cell.length_a   1.000
_cell.length_b   1.000
_cell.length_c   1.000
_cell.angle_alpha   90.00
_cell.angle_beta   90.00
_cell.angle_gamma   90.00
#
_symmetry.space_group_name_H-M   'P 1'
#
loop_
_entity.id
_entity.type
_entity.pdbx_description
1 polymer ?
#
loop_
_entity_poly.entity_id
_entity_poly.type
_entity_poly.pdbx_seq_one_letter_code
_entity_poly.pdbx_strand_id
1 'polypeptide(L)'
;MSADSQVQPTITEGPLTAIKKTETGMPVFQTQAPASPGNSGGPVLDDAGNVVGILVASAVADDGTALEGQEFVIPISVVRQMLNETNVKPGESATTQAYNVALGAYFDKYYKRAMPEFRRVQALYPEHPYVADYITRTQQAIDAGKDETPNSLLLWVALAGGVLMVLAVGGVGGFLLLRKRGKGPAPAAGTAP
;
A
#
# COMPACT_ATOMS: atom_id res chain seq x y z
N MET A 1 -17.34 3.80 -25.49
CA MET A 1 -16.40 3.98 -24.35
C MET A 1 -15.02 4.30 -24.91
N SER A 2 -14.26 5.20 -24.29
CA SER A 2 -12.86 5.45 -24.69
C SER A 2 -11.98 4.24 -24.39
N ALA A 3 -10.80 4.14 -25.01
CA ALA A 3 -9.83 3.08 -24.72
C ALA A 3 -9.44 3.07 -23.22
N ASP A 4 -9.25 4.25 -22.63
CA ASP A 4 -8.93 4.40 -21.20
C ASP A 4 -10.05 3.90 -20.29
N SER A 5 -11.31 4.10 -20.69
CA SER A 5 -12.48 3.63 -19.94
C SER A 5 -12.67 2.12 -20.02
N GLN A 6 -12.10 1.43 -21.03
CA GLN A 6 -12.25 -0.02 -21.18
C GLN A 6 -11.40 -0.82 -20.19
N VAL A 7 -10.29 -0.24 -19.73
CA VAL A 7 -9.40 -0.90 -18.76
C VAL A 7 -9.67 -0.45 -17.33
N GLN A 8 -10.55 0.52 -17.10
CA GLN A 8 -10.81 0.99 -15.73
C GLN A 8 -11.66 -0.03 -14.95
N PRO A 9 -11.20 -0.50 -13.77
CA PRO A 9 -11.99 -1.44 -12.98
C PRO A 9 -13.23 -0.74 -12.43
N THR A 10 -14.35 -1.45 -12.42
CA THR A 10 -15.59 -1.02 -11.75
C THR A 10 -15.70 -1.76 -10.42
N ILE A 11 -16.03 -1.02 -9.36
CA ILE A 11 -16.29 -1.58 -8.02
C ILE A 11 -17.77 -1.34 -7.71
N THR A 12 -18.43 -2.37 -7.20
CA THR A 12 -19.80 -2.31 -6.72
C THR A 12 -19.86 -2.88 -5.31
N GLU A 13 -20.81 -2.37 -4.53
CA GLU A 13 -20.97 -2.75 -3.13
C GLU A 13 -22.40 -3.23 -2.90
N GLY A 14 -22.54 -4.19 -1.98
CA GLY A 14 -23.84 -4.72 -1.60
C GLY A 14 -23.72 -5.79 -0.51
N PRO A 15 -24.80 -6.02 0.26
CA PRO A 15 -24.78 -6.95 1.37
C PRO A 15 -24.71 -8.40 0.89
N LEU A 16 -24.03 -9.24 1.69
CA LEU A 16 -24.25 -10.68 1.67
C LEU A 16 -25.67 -10.95 2.20
N THR A 17 -26.53 -11.50 1.37
CA THR A 17 -27.95 -11.73 1.72
C THR A 17 -28.24 -13.16 2.15
N ALA A 18 -27.51 -14.13 1.63
CA ALA A 18 -27.71 -15.53 1.98
C ALA A 18 -26.46 -16.38 1.72
N ILE A 19 -26.41 -17.52 2.42
CA ILE A 19 -25.53 -18.64 2.07
C ILE A 19 -26.44 -19.77 1.59
N LYS A 20 -26.29 -20.14 0.32
CA LYS A 20 -27.06 -21.19 -0.35
C LYS A 20 -26.15 -22.38 -0.67
N LYS A 21 -26.75 -23.45 -1.20
CA LYS A 21 -26.02 -24.61 -1.74
C LYS A 21 -26.44 -24.86 -3.17
N THR A 22 -25.50 -25.27 -4.02
CA THR A 22 -25.80 -25.83 -5.33
C THR A 22 -26.46 -27.21 -5.20
N GLU A 23 -26.93 -27.78 -6.30
CA GLU A 23 -27.45 -29.17 -6.36
C GLU A 23 -26.41 -30.19 -5.88
N THR A 24 -25.13 -29.93 -6.13
CA THR A 24 -24.00 -30.76 -5.67
C THR A 24 -23.62 -30.52 -4.20
N GLY A 25 -24.34 -29.64 -3.50
CA GLY A 25 -24.13 -29.33 -2.09
C GLY A 25 -23.02 -28.31 -1.81
N MET A 26 -22.39 -27.74 -2.84
CA MET A 26 -21.33 -26.75 -2.69
C MET A 26 -21.92 -25.43 -2.14
N PRO A 27 -21.32 -24.84 -1.10
CA PRO A 27 -21.79 -23.56 -0.57
C PRO A 27 -21.55 -22.43 -1.59
N VAL A 28 -22.52 -21.54 -1.72
CA VAL A 28 -22.42 -20.31 -2.52
C VAL A 28 -22.96 -19.14 -1.71
N PHE A 29 -22.31 -18.00 -1.84
CA PHE A 29 -22.77 -16.75 -1.26
C PHE A 29 -23.68 -16.04 -2.25
N GLN A 30 -24.77 -15.46 -1.75
CA GLN A 30 -25.63 -14.57 -2.52
C GLN A 30 -25.42 -13.14 -2.05
N THR A 31 -25.16 -12.22 -2.97
CA THR A 31 -25.03 -10.78 -2.71
C THR A 31 -26.07 -9.99 -3.50
N GLN A 32 -26.25 -8.73 -3.12
CA GLN A 32 -26.99 -7.72 -3.88
C GLN A 32 -26.06 -6.66 -4.50
N ALA A 33 -24.74 -6.88 -4.45
CA ALA A 33 -23.78 -6.00 -5.12
C ALA A 33 -24.04 -6.05 -6.64
N PRO A 34 -24.36 -4.92 -7.29
CA PRO A 34 -24.67 -4.92 -8.72
C PRO A 34 -23.56 -5.58 -9.55
N ALA A 35 -23.93 -6.52 -10.40
CA ALA A 35 -22.99 -7.16 -11.32
C ALA A 35 -23.47 -7.05 -12.77
N SER A 36 -22.51 -6.95 -13.68
CA SER A 36 -22.75 -6.98 -15.12
C SER A 36 -21.74 -7.92 -15.78
N PRO A 37 -22.01 -8.39 -17.02
CA PRO A 37 -21.02 -9.14 -17.78
C PRO A 37 -19.67 -8.40 -17.79
N GLY A 38 -18.59 -9.11 -17.44
CA GLY A 38 -17.26 -8.54 -17.22
C GLY A 38 -16.83 -8.47 -15.75
N ASN A 39 -17.78 -8.41 -14.81
CA ASN A 39 -17.46 -8.52 -13.39
C ASN A 39 -17.21 -9.98 -12.96
N SER A 40 -17.78 -10.96 -13.69
CA SER A 40 -17.53 -12.39 -13.48
C SER A 40 -16.04 -12.72 -13.52
N GLY A 41 -15.56 -13.43 -12.51
CA GLY A 41 -14.15 -13.73 -12.27
C GLY A 41 -13.45 -12.74 -11.34
N GLY A 42 -14.07 -11.60 -11.05
CA GLY A 42 -13.55 -10.60 -10.11
C GLY A 42 -13.60 -11.07 -8.65
N PRO A 43 -12.69 -10.57 -7.80
CA PRO A 43 -12.71 -10.86 -6.37
C PRO A 43 -13.86 -10.12 -5.68
N VAL A 44 -14.46 -10.78 -4.69
CA VAL A 44 -15.37 -10.15 -3.73
C VAL A 44 -14.62 -9.96 -2.43
N LEU A 45 -14.64 -8.72 -1.92
CA LEU A 45 -13.90 -8.30 -0.75
C LEU A 45 -14.85 -8.07 0.44
N ASP A 46 -14.37 -8.31 1.66
CA ASP A 46 -15.02 -7.77 2.86
C ASP A 46 -14.60 -6.31 3.13
N ASP A 47 -15.17 -5.69 4.16
CA ASP A 47 -14.89 -4.30 4.55
C ASP A 47 -13.42 -4.08 4.99
N ALA A 48 -12.68 -5.15 5.28
CA ALA A 48 -11.26 -5.10 5.61
C ALA A 48 -10.36 -5.34 4.38
N GLY A 49 -10.94 -5.53 3.19
CA GLY A 49 -10.22 -5.77 1.94
C GLY A 49 -9.76 -7.22 1.75
N ASN A 50 -10.23 -8.17 2.56
CA ASN A 50 -9.91 -9.58 2.39
C ASN A 50 -10.78 -10.20 1.28
N VAL A 51 -10.19 -11.03 0.42
CA VAL A 51 -10.95 -11.79 -0.57
C VAL A 51 -11.78 -12.87 0.11
N VAL A 52 -13.11 -12.73 0.06
CA VAL A 52 -14.08 -13.70 0.59
C VAL A 52 -14.62 -14.66 -0.46
N GLY A 53 -14.48 -14.32 -1.74
CA GLY A 53 -14.91 -15.20 -2.83
C GLY A 53 -14.66 -14.63 -4.22
N ILE A 54 -15.13 -15.35 -5.24
CA ILE A 54 -15.07 -14.98 -6.65
C ILE A 54 -16.48 -14.84 -7.19
N LEU A 55 -16.80 -13.68 -7.76
CA LEU A 55 -18.09 -13.44 -8.40
C LEU A 55 -18.19 -14.30 -9.67
N VAL A 56 -19.27 -15.07 -9.83
CA VAL A 56 -19.37 -16.00 -10.98
C VAL A 56 -20.59 -15.78 -11.85
N ALA A 57 -21.76 -15.55 -11.27
CA ALA A 57 -23.01 -15.55 -12.01
C ALA A 57 -24.05 -14.65 -11.34
N SER A 58 -25.04 -14.22 -12.12
CA SER A 58 -26.33 -13.77 -11.60
C SER A 58 -27.35 -14.89 -11.75
N ALA A 59 -28.35 -14.96 -10.88
CA ALA A 59 -29.53 -15.77 -11.15
C ALA A 59 -30.16 -15.31 -12.47
N VAL A 60 -30.80 -16.22 -13.20
CA VAL A 60 -31.38 -15.94 -14.51
C VAL A 60 -32.84 -16.38 -14.49
N ALA A 61 -33.73 -15.55 -15.02
CA ALA A 61 -35.14 -15.87 -15.23
C ALA A 61 -35.31 -16.86 -16.38
N ASP A 62 -36.52 -17.42 -16.52
CA ASP A 62 -36.85 -18.40 -17.58
C ASP A 62 -36.63 -17.85 -19.00
N ASP A 63 -36.69 -16.52 -19.17
CA ASP A 63 -36.45 -15.83 -20.43
C ASP A 63 -34.97 -15.50 -20.71
N GLY A 64 -34.06 -15.92 -19.82
CA GLY A 64 -32.63 -15.65 -19.95
C GLY A 64 -32.19 -14.30 -19.37
N THR A 65 -33.11 -13.52 -18.80
CA THR A 65 -32.78 -12.22 -18.19
C THR A 65 -32.08 -12.41 -16.85
N ALA A 66 -30.94 -11.75 -16.64
CA ALA A 66 -30.28 -11.73 -15.35
C ALA A 66 -31.18 -11.05 -14.30
N LEU A 67 -31.37 -11.71 -13.16
CA LEU A 67 -32.10 -11.20 -12.02
C LEU A 67 -31.15 -10.34 -11.19
N GLU A 68 -31.38 -9.03 -11.21
CA GLU A 68 -30.64 -8.07 -10.39
C GLU A 68 -30.82 -8.37 -8.90
N GLY A 69 -29.74 -8.22 -8.12
CA GLY A 69 -29.75 -8.45 -6.68
C GLY A 69 -29.71 -9.93 -6.26
N GLN A 70 -29.41 -10.81 -7.22
CA GLN A 70 -29.23 -12.25 -7.01
C GLN A 70 -27.92 -12.72 -7.63
N GLU A 71 -26.85 -12.04 -7.27
CA GLU A 71 -25.51 -12.38 -7.69
C GLU A 71 -24.92 -13.47 -6.79
N PHE A 72 -24.21 -14.41 -7.41
CA PHE A 72 -23.61 -15.56 -6.75
C PHE A 72 -22.09 -15.49 -6.76
N VAL A 73 -21.54 -15.85 -5.61
CA VAL A 73 -20.12 -15.78 -5.32
C VAL A 73 -19.67 -17.15 -4.83
N ILE A 74 -18.63 -17.70 -5.46
CA ILE A 74 -17.97 -18.92 -4.98
C ILE A 74 -17.09 -18.53 -3.78
N PRO A 75 -17.30 -19.13 -2.59
CA PRO A 75 -16.49 -18.82 -1.42
C PRO A 75 -15.02 -19.13 -1.65
N ILE A 76 -14.13 -18.30 -1.10
CA ILE A 76 -12.68 -18.48 -1.27
C ILE A 76 -12.19 -19.81 -0.68
N SER A 77 -12.91 -20.37 0.30
CA SER A 77 -12.63 -21.71 0.85
C SER A 77 -12.76 -22.82 -0.19
N VAL A 78 -13.76 -22.73 -1.08
CA VAL A 78 -13.95 -23.67 -2.20
C VAL A 78 -12.79 -23.55 -3.18
N VAL A 79 -12.41 -22.32 -3.55
CA VAL A 79 -11.26 -22.08 -4.44
C VAL A 79 -9.97 -22.64 -3.83
N ARG A 80 -9.73 -22.41 -2.53
CA ARG A 80 -8.57 -22.97 -1.83
C ARG A 80 -8.58 -24.50 -1.81
N GLN A 81 -9.75 -25.12 -1.62
CA GLN A 81 -9.88 -26.57 -1.69
C GLN A 81 -9.50 -27.08 -3.08
N MET A 82 -10.02 -26.48 -4.15
CA MET A 82 -9.68 -26.87 -5.53
C MET A 82 -8.19 -26.71 -5.83
N LEU A 83 -7.57 -25.61 -5.39
CA LEU A 83 -6.12 -25.40 -5.54
C LEU A 83 -5.32 -26.49 -4.82
N ASN A 84 -5.73 -26.87 -3.61
CA ASN A 84 -5.07 -27.94 -2.85
C ASN A 84 -5.23 -29.31 -3.53
N GLU A 85 -6.43 -29.65 -4.00
CA GLU A 85 -6.73 -30.89 -4.72
C GLU A 85 -5.94 -31.02 -6.02
N THR A 86 -5.66 -29.89 -6.68
CA THR A 86 -4.87 -29.82 -7.92
C THR A 86 -3.38 -29.59 -7.68
N ASN A 87 -2.92 -29.60 -6.42
CA ASN A 87 -1.54 -29.34 -6.03
C ASN A 87 -0.98 -28.01 -6.58
N VAL A 88 -1.84 -27.02 -6.73
CA VAL A 88 -1.47 -25.65 -7.11
C VAL A 88 -1.17 -24.86 -5.85
N LYS A 89 0.04 -24.32 -5.76
CA LYS A 89 0.46 -23.43 -4.69
C LYS A 89 0.36 -21.98 -5.17
N PRO A 90 -0.69 -21.23 -4.79
CA PRO A 90 -0.80 -19.84 -5.20
C PRO A 90 0.35 -19.03 -4.59
N GLY A 91 0.90 -18.12 -5.36
CA GLY A 91 1.98 -17.23 -4.94
C GLY A 91 1.88 -15.89 -5.66
N GLU A 92 2.36 -14.85 -5.01
CA GLU A 92 2.41 -13.52 -5.61
C GLU A 92 3.46 -13.48 -6.73
N SER A 93 3.09 -12.95 -7.89
CA SER A 93 4.01 -12.81 -9.02
C SER A 93 5.05 -11.71 -8.77
N ALA A 94 6.22 -11.81 -9.41
CA ALA A 94 7.22 -10.74 -9.36
C ALA A 94 6.67 -9.39 -9.89
N THR A 95 5.75 -9.44 -10.86
CA THR A 95 5.07 -8.25 -11.39
C THR A 95 4.21 -7.59 -10.32
N THR A 96 3.41 -8.38 -9.60
CA THR A 96 2.54 -7.88 -8.52
C THR A 96 3.36 -7.28 -7.39
N GLN A 97 4.44 -7.95 -6.97
CA GLN A 97 5.34 -7.43 -5.93
C GLN A 97 5.93 -6.08 -6.32
N ALA A 98 6.49 -5.98 -7.53
CA ALA A 98 7.05 -4.72 -8.04
C ALA A 98 5.99 -3.62 -8.14
N TYR A 99 4.78 -3.97 -8.59
CA TYR A 99 3.69 -3.01 -8.76
C TYR A 99 3.17 -2.49 -7.42
N ASN A 100 3.05 -3.34 -6.40
CA ASN A 100 2.67 -2.96 -5.04
C ASN A 100 3.69 -1.98 -4.43
N VAL A 101 4.99 -2.24 -4.59
CA VAL A 101 6.05 -1.32 -4.13
C VAL A 101 5.99 0.01 -4.89
N ALA A 102 5.80 -0.04 -6.21
CA ALA A 102 5.72 1.15 -7.05
C ALA A 102 4.52 2.04 -6.69
N LEU A 103 3.32 1.45 -6.53
CA LEU A 103 2.11 2.15 -6.15
C LEU A 103 2.23 2.75 -4.75
N GLY A 104 2.73 2.00 -3.76
CA GLY A 104 2.96 2.52 -2.41
C GLY A 104 3.86 3.76 -2.44
N ALA A 105 5.03 3.66 -3.07
CA ALA A 105 5.93 4.80 -3.23
C ALA A 105 5.30 5.97 -4.01
N TYR A 106 4.49 5.69 -5.04
CA TYR A 106 3.82 6.71 -5.83
C TYR A 106 2.79 7.50 -5.01
N PHE A 107 1.95 6.80 -4.23
CA PHE A 107 0.94 7.44 -3.39
C PHE A 107 1.54 8.17 -2.18
N ASP A 108 2.70 7.73 -1.70
CA ASP A 108 3.53 8.45 -0.72
C ASP A 108 4.29 9.65 -1.34
N LYS A 109 4.12 9.91 -2.64
CA LYS A 109 4.84 10.93 -3.44
C LYS A 109 6.36 10.74 -3.48
N TYR A 110 6.84 9.54 -3.20
CA TYR A 110 8.23 9.13 -3.39
C TYR A 110 8.46 8.73 -4.85
N TYR A 111 8.22 9.65 -5.78
CA TYR A 111 8.24 9.40 -7.21
C TYR A 111 9.59 8.90 -7.72
N LYS A 112 10.71 9.38 -7.17
CA LYS A 112 12.05 8.86 -7.50
C LYS A 112 12.24 7.40 -7.07
N ARG A 113 11.56 6.97 -6.00
CA ARG A 113 11.54 5.56 -5.55
C ARG A 113 10.56 4.72 -6.37
N ALA A 114 9.43 5.28 -6.78
CA ALA A 114 8.40 4.60 -7.55
C ALA A 114 8.84 4.30 -9.00
N MET A 115 9.50 5.25 -9.66
CA MET A 115 9.90 5.17 -11.06
C MET A 115 10.64 3.87 -11.46
N PRO A 116 11.72 3.44 -10.77
CA PRO A 116 12.42 2.20 -11.14
C PRO A 116 11.53 0.95 -11.00
N GLU A 117 10.63 0.92 -10.01
CA GLU A 117 9.74 -0.22 -9.81
C GLU A 117 8.62 -0.25 -10.86
N PHE A 118 8.05 0.89 -11.27
CA PHE A 118 7.13 0.91 -12.42
C PHE A 118 7.81 0.46 -13.71
N ARG A 119 9.07 0.86 -13.96
CA ARG A 119 9.82 0.34 -15.12
C ARG A 119 10.06 -1.16 -15.02
N ARG A 120 10.30 -1.68 -13.82
CA ARG A 120 10.40 -3.13 -13.58
C ARG A 120 9.08 -3.84 -13.89
N VAL A 121 7.95 -3.28 -13.48
CA VAL A 121 6.62 -3.81 -13.85
C VAL A 121 6.45 -3.84 -15.35
N GLN A 122 6.79 -2.77 -16.06
CA GLN A 122 6.73 -2.72 -17.53
C GLN A 122 7.65 -3.76 -18.19
N ALA A 123 8.83 -4.02 -17.62
CA ALA A 123 9.74 -5.05 -18.13
C ALA A 123 9.20 -6.48 -17.90
N LEU A 124 8.55 -6.72 -16.75
CA LEU A 124 7.97 -8.03 -16.41
C LEU A 124 6.64 -8.29 -17.14
N TYR A 125 5.88 -7.23 -17.44
CA TYR A 125 4.63 -7.29 -18.17
C TYR A 125 4.47 -6.07 -19.11
N PRO A 126 5.00 -6.16 -20.35
CA PRO A 126 4.98 -5.05 -21.31
C PRO A 126 3.59 -4.52 -21.67
N GLU A 127 2.57 -5.40 -21.67
CA GLU A 127 1.18 -5.04 -21.96
C GLU A 127 0.36 -4.71 -20.70
N HIS A 128 1.02 -4.41 -19.57
CA HIS A 128 0.32 -4.07 -18.34
C HIS A 128 -0.57 -2.83 -18.54
N PRO A 129 -1.88 -2.90 -18.23
CA PRO A 129 -2.88 -1.92 -18.68
C PRO A 129 -2.66 -0.50 -18.14
N TYR A 130 -2.02 -0.35 -16.97
CA TYR A 130 -1.87 0.95 -16.31
C TYR A 130 -0.43 1.47 -16.20
N VAL A 131 0.59 0.63 -16.42
CA VAL A 131 1.95 0.96 -15.96
C VAL A 131 2.56 2.13 -16.73
N ALA A 132 2.26 2.22 -18.03
CA ALA A 132 2.78 3.28 -18.89
C ALA A 132 2.25 4.67 -18.49
N ASP A 133 0.98 4.76 -18.10
CA ASP A 133 0.38 5.99 -17.57
C ASP A 133 1.02 6.39 -16.23
N TYR A 134 1.20 5.43 -15.32
CA TYR A 134 1.92 5.69 -14.06
C TYR A 134 3.36 6.16 -14.28
N ILE A 135 4.10 5.56 -15.21
CA ILE A 135 5.46 6.02 -15.56
C ILE A 135 5.42 7.48 -16.03
N THR A 136 4.48 7.81 -16.92
CA THR A 136 4.33 9.18 -17.45
C THR A 136 4.03 10.18 -16.34
N ARG A 137 3.04 9.89 -15.49
CA ARG A 137 2.66 10.76 -14.36
C ARG A 137 3.76 10.90 -13.32
N THR A 138 4.47 9.81 -13.04
CA THR A 138 5.63 9.81 -12.13
C THR A 138 6.73 10.71 -12.67
N GLN A 139 7.04 10.64 -13.97
CA GLN A 139 8.05 11.50 -14.59
C GLN A 139 7.65 12.98 -14.52
N GLN A 140 6.41 13.29 -14.90
CA GLN A 140 5.88 14.66 -14.81
C GLN A 140 5.92 15.21 -13.37
N ALA A 141 5.64 14.38 -12.37
CA ALA A 141 5.70 14.79 -10.98
C ALA A 141 7.13 15.07 -10.50
N ILE A 142 8.11 14.26 -10.95
CA ILE A 142 9.54 14.50 -10.70
C ILE A 142 9.97 15.82 -11.34
N ASP A 143 9.64 16.05 -12.61
CA ASP A 143 10.02 17.25 -13.35
C ASP A 143 9.38 18.52 -12.77
N ALA A 144 8.17 18.39 -12.21
CA ALA A 144 7.48 19.45 -11.49
C ALA A 144 7.97 19.65 -10.04
N GLY A 145 8.98 18.91 -9.58
CA GLY A 145 9.55 19.03 -8.24
C GLY A 145 8.63 18.56 -7.11
N LYS A 146 7.65 17.69 -7.39
CA LYS A 146 6.67 17.18 -6.41
C LYS A 146 7.16 15.94 -5.64
N ASP A 147 8.37 15.49 -5.90
CA ASP A 147 8.96 14.33 -5.24
C ASP A 147 9.33 14.64 -3.80
N GLU A 148 8.76 13.88 -2.87
CA GLU A 148 8.97 14.01 -1.42
C GLU A 148 9.91 12.91 -0.88
N THR A 149 10.64 12.21 -1.77
CA THR A 149 11.57 11.13 -1.38
C THR A 149 12.59 11.66 -0.36
N PRO A 150 12.65 11.12 0.87
CA PRO A 150 13.55 11.62 1.89
C PRO A 150 15.02 11.50 1.45
N ASN A 151 15.74 12.62 1.52
CA ASN A 151 17.18 12.62 1.24
C ASN A 151 17.93 12.05 2.45
N SER A 152 18.49 10.85 2.30
CA SER A 152 19.27 10.17 3.34
C SER A 152 20.45 11.02 3.82
N LEU A 153 21.07 11.81 2.95
CA LEU A 153 22.17 12.72 3.31
C LEU A 153 21.69 13.83 4.27
N LEU A 154 20.52 14.43 4.02
CA LEU A 154 19.98 15.48 4.89
C LEU A 154 19.59 14.93 6.26
N LEU A 155 19.06 13.71 6.34
CA LEU A 155 18.81 13.03 7.61
C LEU A 155 20.11 12.82 8.40
N TRP A 156 21.17 12.33 7.75
CA TRP A 156 22.47 12.15 8.41
C TRP A 156 23.13 13.46 8.81
N VAL A 157 23.02 14.52 8.00
CA VAL A 157 23.52 15.86 8.35
C VAL A 157 22.74 16.44 9.52
N ALA A 158 21.42 16.29 9.56
CA ALA A 158 20.59 16.74 10.68
C ALA A 158 20.93 16.00 11.98
N LEU A 159 21.13 14.67 11.91
CA LEU A 159 21.57 13.86 13.05
C LEU A 159 22.97 14.27 13.52
N ALA A 160 23.93 14.41 12.61
CA ALA A 160 25.30 14.84 12.94
C ALA A 160 25.31 16.26 13.55
N GLY A 161 24.54 17.18 12.98
CA GLY A 161 24.37 18.54 13.51
C GLY A 161 23.73 18.57 14.90
N GLY A 162 22.71 17.73 15.14
CA GLY A 162 22.07 17.57 16.45
C GLY A 162 23.04 17.06 17.51
N VAL A 163 23.86 16.06 17.18
CA VAL A 163 24.90 15.54 18.09
C VAL A 163 25.95 16.60 18.41
N LEU A 164 26.42 17.36 17.41
CA LEU A 164 27.36 18.45 17.61
C LEU A 164 26.79 19.57 18.51
N MET A 165 25.51 19.92 18.35
CA MET A 165 24.82 20.87 19.22
C MET A 165 24.76 20.39 20.68
N VAL A 166 24.40 19.14 20.92
CA VAL A 166 24.35 18.56 22.28
C VAL A 166 25.74 18.55 22.92
N LEU A 167 26.78 18.19 22.18
CA LEU A 167 28.16 18.21 22.67
C LEU A 167 28.65 19.63 22.95
N ALA A 168 28.30 20.61 22.13
CA ALA A 168 28.66 22.01 22.36
C ALA A 168 27.96 22.58 23.61
N VAL A 169 26.65 22.33 23.78
CA VAL A 169 25.90 22.77 24.96
C VAL A 169 26.40 22.07 26.22
N GLY A 170 26.64 20.76 26.17
CA GLY A 170 27.21 20.00 27.28
C GLY A 170 28.64 20.44 27.63
N GLY A 171 29.47 20.72 26.63
CA GLY A 171 30.84 21.23 26.79
C GLY A 171 30.88 22.63 27.39
N VAL A 172 30.02 23.55 26.93
CA VAL A 172 29.90 24.90 27.49
C VAL A 172 29.34 24.85 28.92
N GLY A 173 28.31 24.04 29.17
CA GLY A 173 27.76 23.84 30.51
C GLY A 173 28.78 23.26 31.49
N GLY A 174 29.52 22.23 31.06
CA GLY A 174 30.61 21.63 31.84
C GLY A 174 31.75 22.61 32.12
N PHE A 175 32.17 23.39 31.12
CA PHE A 175 33.21 24.41 31.24
C PHE A 175 32.80 25.54 32.21
N LEU A 176 31.56 26.00 32.15
CA LEU A 176 31.03 27.02 33.08
C LEU A 176 30.95 26.51 34.53
N LEU A 177 30.57 25.24 34.73
CA LEU A 177 30.57 24.61 36.05
C LEU A 177 31.99 24.45 36.62
N LEU A 178 32.96 24.07 35.80
CA LEU A 178 34.38 24.00 36.17
C LEU A 178 34.93 25.39 36.54
N ARG A 179 34.58 26.43 35.77
CA ARG A 179 35.00 27.81 36.05
C ARG A 179 34.39 28.37 37.34
N LYS A 180 33.18 27.94 37.72
CA LYS A 180 32.54 28.35 38.98
C LYS A 180 33.18 27.68 40.21
N ARG A 181 33.76 26.49 40.06
CA ARG A 181 34.50 25.78 41.12
C ARG A 181 35.92 26.32 41.37
N GLY A 182 36.50 27.05 40.43
CA GLY A 182 37.86 27.62 40.55
C GLY A 182 37.96 28.91 41.37
N LYS A 183 36.85 29.51 41.82
CA LYS A 183 36.85 30.68 42.72
C LYS A 183 36.56 30.22 44.15
N GLY A 184 37.58 29.69 44.83
CA GLY A 184 37.57 29.52 46.29
C GLY A 184 37.69 30.88 47.00
N PRO A 185 37.16 31.04 48.22
CA PRO A 185 37.15 32.32 48.94
C PRO A 185 38.57 32.77 49.30
N ALA A 186 38.83 34.08 49.17
CA ALA A 186 40.13 34.70 49.47
C ALA A 186 40.49 34.55 50.96
N PRO A 187 41.77 34.31 51.32
CA PRO A 187 42.18 34.18 52.71
C PRO A 187 42.10 35.54 53.42
N ALA A 188 41.57 35.51 54.64
CA ALA A 188 41.43 36.67 55.51
C ALA A 188 42.81 37.24 55.91
N ALA A 189 42.94 38.57 55.84
CA ALA A 189 44.12 39.30 56.29
C ALA A 189 44.24 39.20 57.82
N GLY A 190 45.33 38.59 58.29
CA GLY A 190 45.74 38.56 59.69
C GLY A 190 46.86 39.58 59.94
N THR A 191 46.64 40.44 60.93
CA THR A 191 47.54 41.49 61.42
C THR A 191 48.65 40.99 62.35
N ALA A 192 49.78 41.74 62.31
CA ALA A 192 50.70 42.08 63.41
C ALA A 192 51.80 41.06 63.81
N PRO A 193 52.89 41.49 64.49
CA PRO A 193 53.16 42.83 65.06
C PRO A 193 54.22 43.69 64.35
#